data_AF-A0A6V7XN54-F1
#
_entry.id   AF-A0A6V7XN54-F1
#
_cell.length_a   1.000
_cell.length_b   1.000
_cell.length_c   1.000
_cell.angle_alpha   90.00
_cell.angle_beta   90.00
_cell.angle_gamma   90.00
#
_symmetry.space_group_name_H-M   'P 1'
#
loop_
_entity.id
_entity.type
_entity.pdbx_description
1 polymer ?
#
loop_
_entity_poly.entity_id
_entity_poly.type
_entity_poly.pdbx_seq_one_letter_code
_entity_poly.pdbx_strand_id
1 'polypeptide(L)'
;MRIYCKNRNGVENKRYWRCENYKSSKCPGTVLTDSDNKVLVLNDHNHGPSPTRIELARIKDNINKAAVTSSLSPRALVSKQLAGISDKAKTELPKLKNLEKTVGRKRYANGQQAIMGKINIKIIITATTYIFIITIAFTKILSQQSKK
;
A
#
# COMPACT_ATOMS: atom_id res chain seq x y z
N MET A 1 16.77 13.49 7.97
CA MET A 1 15.43 13.40 7.33
C MET A 1 14.39 13.93 8.30
N ARG A 2 13.48 14.80 7.87
CA ARG A 2 12.46 15.44 8.72
C ARG A 2 11.08 15.27 8.08
N ILE A 3 10.02 15.20 8.89
CA ILE A 3 8.65 14.96 8.42
C ILE A 3 7.90 16.30 8.38
N TYR A 4 7.35 16.60 7.21
CA TYR A 4 6.52 17.77 6.98
C TYR A 4 5.12 17.36 6.54
N CYS A 5 4.14 18.14 6.96
CA CYS A 5 2.75 18.04 6.55
C CYS A 5 2.41 19.22 5.64
N LYS A 6 1.56 18.97 4.63
CA LYS A 6 1.06 20.05 3.77
C LYS A 6 0.30 21.06 4.64
N ASN A 7 0.66 22.34 4.49
CA ASN A 7 0.02 23.43 5.22
C ASN A 7 -0.99 24.14 4.32
N ARG A 8 -0.52 24.81 3.26
CA ARG A 8 -1.36 25.55 2.32
C ARG A 8 -0.76 25.56 0.92
N ASN A 9 -1.61 25.75 -0.08
CA ASN A 9 -1.16 26.13 -1.42
C ASN A 9 -0.89 27.64 -1.42
N GLY A 10 0.14 28.06 -2.14
CA GLY A 10 0.46 29.45 -2.43
C GLY A 10 0.06 29.82 -3.86
N VAL A 11 0.37 31.06 -4.23
CA VAL A 11 0.26 31.57 -5.60
C VAL A 11 1.33 30.90 -6.48
N GLU A 12 1.13 30.83 -7.80
CA GLU A 12 2.10 30.28 -8.76
C GLU A 12 2.50 28.81 -8.47
N ASN A 13 1.53 27.96 -8.11
CA ASN A 13 1.78 26.53 -7.80
C ASN A 13 2.75 26.26 -6.63
N LYS A 14 3.06 27.29 -5.84
CA LYS A 14 3.86 27.15 -4.62
C LYS A 14 3.11 26.30 -3.59
N ARG A 15 3.82 25.45 -2.85
CA ARG A 15 3.24 24.62 -1.77
C ARG A 15 4.01 24.82 -0.49
N TYR A 16 3.32 25.25 0.56
CA TYR A 16 3.91 25.43 1.87
C TYR A 16 3.70 24.17 2.71
N TRP A 17 4.77 23.78 3.40
CA TRP A 17 4.80 22.64 4.30
C TRP A 17 5.35 23.07 5.65
N ARG A 18 4.92 22.34 6.68
CA ARG A 18 5.22 22.64 8.07
C ARG A 18 5.56 21.36 8.79
N CYS A 19 6.44 21.43 9.78
CA CYS A 19 6.81 20.28 10.58
C CYS A 19 5.58 19.58 11.20
N GLU A 20 5.58 18.25 11.20
CA GLU A 20 4.57 17.44 11.90
C GLU A 20 4.45 17.84 13.39
N ASN A 21 5.56 18.19 14.03
CA ASN A 21 5.61 18.60 15.44
C ASN A 21 5.23 20.07 15.68
N TYR A 22 4.78 20.82 14.67
CA TYR A 22 4.37 22.21 14.89
C TYR A 22 3.26 22.34 15.94
N LYS A 23 2.29 21.42 15.95
CA LYS A 23 1.19 21.48 16.93
C LYS A 23 1.62 21.02 18.32
N SER A 24 2.47 19.99 18.40
CA SER A 24 2.88 19.37 19.67
C SER A 24 4.01 20.13 20.37
N SER A 25 5.01 20.61 19.64
CA SER A 25 6.22 21.24 20.19
C SER A 25 6.47 22.66 19.67
N LYS A 26 5.48 23.26 19.00
CA LYS A 26 5.61 24.60 18.38
C LYS A 26 6.84 24.73 17.47
N CYS A 27 7.25 23.62 16.84
CA CYS A 27 8.41 23.61 15.96
C CYS A 27 8.24 24.60 14.79
N PRO A 28 9.17 25.56 14.59
CA PRO A 28 9.04 26.56 13.53
C PRO A 28 9.36 26.03 12.14
N GLY A 29 9.92 24.82 12.04
CA GLY A 29 10.34 24.20 10.78
C GLY A 29 9.30 24.28 9.66
N THR A 30 9.64 25.00 8.60
CA THR A 30 8.79 25.20 7.42
C THR A 30 9.59 25.11 6.14
N VAL A 31 9.00 24.50 5.13
CA VAL A 31 9.60 24.40 3.78
C VAL A 31 8.58 24.83 2.74
N LEU A 32 9.08 25.28 1.61
CA LEU A 32 8.33 25.69 0.43
C LEU A 32 8.75 24.81 -0.73
N THR A 33 7.79 24.29 -1.48
CA THR A 33 8.04 23.77 -2.82
C THR A 33 7.63 24.83 -3.82
N ASP A 34 8.53 25.23 -4.71
CA ASP A 34 8.23 26.19 -5.78
C ASP A 34 7.47 25.55 -6.96
N SER A 35 7.18 26.35 -7.98
CA SER A 35 6.54 25.90 -9.23
C SER A 35 7.33 24.82 -9.96
N ASP A 36 8.66 24.85 -9.82
CA ASP A 36 9.61 23.94 -10.48
C ASP A 36 9.88 22.68 -9.64
N ASN A 37 9.10 22.48 -8.56
CA ASN A 37 9.24 21.40 -7.60
C ASN A 37 10.56 21.41 -6.79
N LYS A 38 11.29 22.52 -6.75
CA LYS A 38 12.45 22.68 -5.85
C LYS A 38 11.98 22.95 -4.44
N VAL A 39 12.68 22.37 -3.46
CA VAL A 39 12.36 22.51 -2.05
C VAL A 39 13.29 23.54 -1.42
N LEU A 40 12.71 24.59 -0.85
CA LEU A 40 13.38 25.67 -0.13
C LEU A 40 13.05 25.56 1.35
N VAL A 41 14.08 25.58 2.21
CA VAL A 41 13.90 25.63 3.66
C VAL A 41 13.70 27.08 4.07
N LEU A 42 12.56 27.39 4.68
CA LEU A 42 12.24 28.74 5.14
C LEU A 42 12.62 28.95 6.60
N ASN A 43 12.41 27.93 7.44
CA ASN A 43 12.77 27.95 8.84
C ASN A 43 13.31 26.59 9.27
N ASP A 44 14.32 26.62 10.13
CA ASP A 44 14.91 25.43 10.71
C ASP A 44 14.05 24.83 11.83
N HIS A 45 14.40 23.61 12.24
CA HIS A 45 13.74 22.92 13.33
C HIS A 45 14.43 23.22 14.66
N ASN A 46 13.63 23.36 15.70
CA ASN A 46 14.10 23.44 17.08
C ASN A 46 14.26 22.07 17.75
N HIS A 47 14.27 20.98 16.96
CA HIS A 47 14.39 19.62 17.47
C HIS A 47 15.22 18.74 16.53
N GLY A 48 15.84 17.72 17.11
CA GLY A 48 16.55 16.69 16.36
C GLY A 48 15.61 15.80 15.52
N PRO A 49 16.16 15.10 14.51
CA PRO A 49 15.41 14.07 13.80
C PRO A 49 15.05 12.92 14.75
N SER A 50 13.87 12.32 14.56
CA SER A 50 13.46 11.12 15.29
C SER A 50 13.60 9.88 14.39
N PRO A 51 14.57 8.98 14.64
CA PRO A 51 14.79 7.78 13.82
C PRO A 51 13.55 6.90 13.72
N THR A 52 12.89 6.63 14.85
CA THR A 52 11.66 5.82 14.91
C THR A 52 10.56 6.42 14.04
N ARG A 53 10.35 7.74 14.11
CA ARG A 53 9.30 8.40 13.33
C ARG A 53 9.60 8.39 11.84
N ILE A 54 10.87 8.55 11.47
CA ILE A 54 11.33 8.44 10.08
C ILE A 54 11.09 7.03 9.57
N GLU A 55 11.41 6.00 10.36
CA GLU A 55 11.16 4.59 10.02
C GLU A 55 9.66 4.34 9.80
N LEU A 56 8.80 4.76 10.73
CA LEU A 56 7.35 4.63 10.62
C LEU A 56 6.77 5.36 9.41
N ALA A 57 7.28 6.55 9.10
CA ALA A 57 6.86 7.30 7.92
C ALA A 57 7.24 6.57 6.62
N ARG A 58 8.45 6.00 6.55
CA ARG A 58 8.90 5.18 5.42
C ARG A 58 8.05 3.93 5.25
N ILE A 59 7.73 3.22 6.32
CA ILE A 59 6.87 2.03 6.27
C ILE A 59 5.48 2.39 5.73
N LYS A 60 4.88 3.48 6.20
CA LYS A 60 3.58 3.95 5.70
C LYS A 60 3.63 4.30 4.21
N ASP A 61 4.70 4.96 3.77
CA ASP A 61 4.91 5.28 2.35
C ASP A 61 5.04 4.01 1.50
N ASN A 62 5.84 3.04 1.97
CA ASN A 62 6.00 1.75 1.29
C ASN A 62 4.68 0.97 1.21
N ILE A 63 3.87 0.96 2.28
CA ILE A 63 2.54 0.36 2.27
C ILE A 63 1.65 1.04 1.23
N ASN A 64 1.66 2.38 1.15
CA ASN A 64 0.86 3.11 0.17
C ASN A 64 1.29 2.80 -1.27
N LYS A 65 2.60 2.74 -1.53
CA LYS A 65 3.15 2.38 -2.84
C LYS A 65 2.80 0.94 -3.22
N ALA A 66 3.06 -0.01 -2.31
CA ALA A 66 2.76 -1.43 -2.50
C ALA A 66 1.26 -1.70 -2.65
N ALA A 67 0.40 -0.90 -2.01
CA ALA A 67 -1.05 -1.03 -2.12
C ALA A 67 -1.53 -0.87 -3.56
N VAL A 68 -0.90 0.04 -4.32
CA VAL A 68 -1.21 0.33 -5.72
C VAL A 68 -0.53 -0.65 -6.67
N THR A 69 0.67 -1.13 -6.36
CA THR A 69 1.43 -1.98 -7.29
C THR A 69 1.19 -3.47 -7.12
N SER A 70 0.80 -3.95 -5.94
CA SER A 70 0.65 -5.38 -5.66
C SER A 70 -0.81 -5.82 -5.56
N SER A 71 -1.06 -7.06 -5.96
CA SER A 71 -2.34 -7.77 -5.83
C SER A 71 -2.50 -8.53 -4.51
N LEU A 72 -1.50 -8.48 -3.60
CA LEU A 72 -1.54 -9.21 -2.33
C LEU A 72 -2.74 -8.81 -1.47
N SER A 73 -3.17 -9.69 -0.57
CA SER A 73 -4.18 -9.31 0.43
C SER A 73 -3.64 -8.18 1.34
N PRO A 74 -4.51 -7.28 1.87
CA PRO A 74 -4.07 -6.20 2.75
C PRO A 74 -3.23 -6.67 3.94
N ARG A 75 -3.61 -7.81 4.54
CA ARG A 75 -2.87 -8.42 5.66
C ARG A 75 -1.48 -8.85 5.24
N ALA A 76 -1.37 -9.64 4.17
CA ALA A 76 -0.09 -10.16 3.68
C ALA A 76 0.86 -9.03 3.25
N LEU A 77 0.30 -8.01 2.59
CA LEU A 77 1.06 -6.83 2.17
C LEU A 77 1.62 -6.06 3.36
N VAL A 78 0.79 -5.75 4.36
CA VAL A 78 1.25 -5.03 5.54
C VAL A 78 2.27 -5.87 6.32
N SER A 79 2.01 -7.17 6.55
CA SER A 79 2.99 -8.05 7.21
C SER A 79 4.33 -8.08 6.49
N LYS A 80 4.35 -8.12 5.15
CA LYS A 80 5.58 -8.06 4.36
C LYS A 80 6.34 -6.76 4.57
N GLN A 81 5.65 -5.62 4.65
CA GLN A 81 6.29 -4.31 4.90
C GLN A 81 6.72 -4.10 6.35
N LEU A 82 6.19 -4.89 7.28
CA LEU A 82 6.59 -4.89 8.68
C LEU A 82 7.69 -5.90 8.99
N ALA A 83 8.12 -6.71 8.01
CA ALA A 83 9.26 -7.61 8.20
C ALA A 83 10.55 -6.80 8.35
N GLY A 84 11.24 -6.92 9.49
CA GLY A 84 12.52 -6.26 9.75
C GLY A 84 12.44 -4.87 10.41
N ILE A 85 11.28 -4.48 10.92
CA ILE A 85 11.14 -3.21 11.66
C ILE A 85 11.75 -3.30 13.06
N SER A 86 12.28 -2.18 13.55
CA SER A 86 12.85 -2.11 14.90
C SER A 86 11.79 -2.37 15.98
N ASP A 87 12.18 -2.96 17.11
CA ASP A 87 11.25 -3.23 18.21
C ASP A 87 10.65 -1.95 18.78
N LYS A 88 11.42 -0.86 18.77
CA LYS A 88 10.94 0.47 19.14
C LYS A 88 9.88 1.00 18.17
N ALA A 89 10.01 0.73 16.86
CA ALA A 89 8.96 1.10 15.91
C ALA A 89 7.70 0.25 16.10
N LYS A 90 7.82 -1.04 16.50
CA LYS A 90 6.66 -1.92 16.76
C LYS A 90 5.75 -1.38 17.86
N THR A 91 6.30 -0.76 18.90
CA THR A 91 5.51 -0.21 20.02
C THR A 91 4.78 1.07 19.64
N GLU A 92 5.38 1.90 18.78
CA GLU A 92 4.79 3.16 18.28
C GLU A 92 3.87 2.95 17.05
N LEU A 93 3.71 1.71 16.60
CA LEU A 93 3.00 1.39 15.38
C LEU A 93 1.47 1.57 15.55
N PRO A 94 0.78 2.17 14.57
CA PRO A 94 -0.68 2.13 14.56
C PRO A 94 -1.19 0.68 14.54
N LYS A 95 -2.36 0.44 15.13
CA LYS A 95 -3.00 -0.89 15.09
C LYS A 95 -2.99 -1.46 13.68
N LEU A 96 -2.59 -2.73 13.54
CA LEU A 96 -2.43 -3.42 12.25
C LEU A 96 -3.69 -3.33 11.37
N LYS A 97 -4.87 -3.42 11.97
CA LYS A 97 -6.16 -3.22 11.29
C LYS A 97 -6.31 -1.85 10.61
N ASN A 98 -5.73 -0.80 11.17
CA ASN A 98 -5.77 0.53 10.57
C ASN A 98 -4.86 0.62 9.34
N LEU A 99 -3.73 -0.11 9.35
CA LEU A 99 -2.84 -0.21 8.19
C LEU A 99 -3.49 -1.02 7.05
N GLU A 100 -4.15 -2.14 7.37
CA GLU A 100 -4.94 -2.92 6.40
C GLU A 100 -6.01 -2.04 5.72
N LYS A 101 -6.75 -1.24 6.51
CA LYS A 101 -7.73 -0.28 5.98
C LYS A 101 -7.10 0.79 5.08
N THR A 102 -5.86 1.19 5.33
CA THR A 102 -5.15 2.13 4.45
C THR A 102 -4.88 1.54 3.08
N VAL A 103 -4.46 0.27 3.01
CA VAL A 103 -4.30 -0.44 1.73
C VAL A 103 -5.61 -0.48 0.96
N GLY A 104 -6.71 -0.86 1.61
CA GLY A 104 -8.03 -0.88 0.99
C GLY A 104 -8.41 0.49 0.42
N ARG A 105 -8.39 1.54 1.26
CA ARG A 105 -8.71 2.92 0.84
C ARG A 105 -7.88 3.38 -0.36
N LYS A 106 -6.58 3.07 -0.39
CA LYS A 106 -5.70 3.44 -1.50
C LYS A 106 -6.04 2.72 -2.80
N ARG A 107 -6.36 1.43 -2.74
CA ARG A 107 -6.81 0.67 -3.92
C ARG A 107 -8.13 1.20 -4.48
N TYR A 108 -9.10 1.50 -3.62
CA TYR A 108 -10.36 2.12 -4.04
C TYR A 108 -10.14 3.48 -4.70
N ALA A 109 -9.32 4.35 -4.09
CA ALA A 109 -9.02 5.66 -4.64
C ALA A 109 -8.29 5.59 -6.01
N ASN A 110 -7.51 4.53 -6.25
CA ASN A 110 -6.78 4.33 -7.50
C ASN A 110 -7.59 3.55 -8.56
N GLY A 111 -8.88 3.30 -8.35
CA GLY A 111 -9.71 2.54 -9.30
C GLY A 111 -9.39 1.04 -9.37
N GLN A 112 -8.48 0.54 -8.51
CA GLN A 112 -8.22 -0.89 -8.36
C GLN A 112 -9.32 -1.52 -7.49
N GLN A 113 -10.53 -1.62 -8.03
CA GLN A 113 -11.53 -2.51 -7.47
C GLN A 113 -11.04 -3.96 -7.61
N ALA A 114 -10.70 -4.56 -6.46
CA ALA A 114 -10.89 -5.97 -6.14
C ALA A 114 -10.97 -6.99 -7.29
N ILE A 115 -9.84 -7.26 -7.98
CA ILE A 115 -9.66 -8.57 -8.65
C ILE A 115 -9.58 -9.70 -7.59
N MET A 116 -9.29 -9.37 -6.33
CA MET A 116 -9.15 -10.33 -5.23
C MET A 116 -10.36 -10.35 -4.27
N GLY A 117 -11.57 -10.10 -4.77
CA GLY A 117 -12.80 -10.12 -3.97
C GLY A 117 -13.85 -11.16 -4.38
N LYS A 118 -13.79 -11.68 -5.62
CA LYS A 118 -14.64 -12.77 -6.08
C LYS A 118 -13.85 -13.61 -7.08
N ILE A 119 -13.03 -14.55 -6.59
CA ILE A 119 -12.78 -15.74 -7.40
C ILE A 119 -14.17 -16.39 -7.46
N ASN A 120 -14.87 -16.19 -8.57
CA ASN A 120 -16.22 -16.68 -8.75
C ASN A 120 -16.10 -18.21 -8.70
N ILE A 121 -16.49 -18.81 -7.57
CA ILE A 121 -16.43 -20.26 -7.34
C ILE A 121 -17.09 -21.01 -8.50
N LYS A 122 -18.05 -20.38 -9.20
CA LYS A 122 -18.64 -20.90 -10.43
C LYS A 122 -17.60 -21.21 -11.54
N ILE A 123 -16.58 -20.38 -11.73
CA ILE A 123 -15.56 -20.56 -12.80
C ILE A 123 -14.70 -21.80 -12.53
N ILE A 124 -14.33 -22.06 -11.26
CA ILE A 124 -13.54 -23.24 -10.88
C ILE A 124 -14.36 -24.52 -11.02
N ILE A 125 -15.64 -24.49 -10.64
CA ILE A 125 -16.53 -25.65 -10.79
C ILE A 125 -16.76 -25.96 -12.28
N THR A 126 -16.95 -24.96 -13.14
CA THR A 126 -17.16 -25.20 -14.58
C THR A 126 -15.93 -25.76 -15.29
N ALA A 127 -14.73 -25.34 -14.90
CA ALA A 127 -13.49 -25.84 -15.52
C ALA A 127 -13.19 -27.29 -15.09
N THR A 128 -13.44 -27.62 -13.82
CA THR A 128 -13.23 -28.98 -13.31
C THR A 128 -14.22 -29.99 -13.87
N THR A 129 -15.49 -29.61 -14.07
CA THR A 129 -16.48 -30.48 -14.73
C THR A 129 -16.16 -30.70 -16.22
N TYR A 130 -15.71 -29.65 -16.94
CA TYR A 130 -15.32 -29.78 -18.36
C TYR A 130 -14.15 -30.75 -18.55
N ILE A 131 -13.11 -30.68 -17.70
CA ILE A 131 -11.96 -31.58 -17.75
C ILE A 131 -12.39 -33.03 -17.49
N PHE A 132 -13.30 -33.26 -16.54
CA PHE A 132 -13.79 -34.61 -16.22
C PHE A 132 -14.60 -35.22 -17.38
N ILE A 133 -15.46 -34.43 -18.04
CA ILE A 133 -16.25 -34.88 -19.19
C ILE A 133 -15.34 -35.23 -20.38
N ILE A 134 -14.32 -34.40 -20.66
CA ILE A 134 -13.37 -34.67 -21.76
C ILE A 134 -12.59 -35.98 -21.51
N THR A 135 -12.18 -36.23 -20.27
CA THR A 135 -11.43 -37.44 -19.90
C THR A 135 -12.28 -38.71 -20.05
N ILE A 136 -13.57 -38.63 -19.68
CA ILE A 136 -14.52 -39.74 -19.87
C ILE A 136 -14.81 -39.98 -21.36
N ALA A 137 -14.95 -38.91 -22.15
CA ALA A 137 -15.17 -39.02 -23.58
C ALA A 137 -13.97 -39.69 -24.28
N PHE A 138 -12.74 -39.30 -23.91
CA PHE A 138 -11.52 -39.86 -24.51
C PHE A 138 -11.33 -41.34 -24.16
N THR A 139 -11.60 -41.74 -22.92
CA THR A 139 -11.52 -43.16 -22.51
C THR A 139 -12.58 -44.03 -23.19
N LYS A 140 -13.80 -43.52 -23.40
CA LYS A 140 -14.82 -44.21 -24.21
C LYS A 140 -14.41 -44.37 -25.67
N ILE A 141 -13.83 -43.34 -26.28
CA ILE A 141 -13.37 -43.40 -27.68
C ILE A 141 -12.24 -44.42 -27.83
N LEU A 142 -11.25 -44.42 -26.93
CA LEU A 142 -10.16 -45.40 -26.94
C LEU A 142 -10.67 -46.84 -26.72
N SER A 143 -11.68 -47.02 -25.85
CA SER A 143 -12.31 -48.34 -25.64
C SER A 143 -13.06 -48.86 -26.88
N GLN A 144 -13.59 -47.98 -27.74
CA GLN A 144 -14.28 -48.38 -28.97
C GLN A 144 -13.31 -48.73 -30.11
N GLN A 145 -12.12 -48.12 -30.13
CA GLN A 145 -11.06 -48.42 -31.11
C GLN A 145 -10.31 -49.72 -30.79
N SER A 146 -10.37 -50.20 -29.54
CA SER A 146 -9.74 -51.47 -29.09
C SER A 146 -10.60 -52.72 -29.34
N LYS A 147 -11.83 -52.60 -29.85
CA LYS A 147 -12.75 -53.72 -30.11
C LYS A 147 -13.00 -53.98 -31.61
N LYS A 148 -12.10 -53.53 -32.48
CA LYS A 148 -12.04 -53.92 -33.89
C LYS A 148 -10.84 -54.80 -34.15
#